data_AF-A0A7S2Y565-F1
#
_entry.id   AF-A0A7S2Y565-F1
#
_cell.length_a   1.000
_cell.length_b   1.000
_cell.length_c   1.000
_cell.angle_alpha   90.00
_cell.angle_beta   90.00
_cell.angle_gamma   90.00
#
_symmetry.space_group_name_H-M   'P 1'
#
loop_
_entity.id
_entity.type
_entity.pdbx_description
1 polymer ?
#
loop_
_entity_poly.entity_id
_entity_poly.type
_entity_poly.pdbx_seq_one_letter_code
_entity_poly.pdbx_strand_id
1 'polypeptide(L)'
;PNIQTYHAALDCCAKTTDTDLRQHTVALKISFAILQSMTKDGIDATNVTYTKLLKCVETLLPAGGERNQVAVAAFEKARTAGVADPMVLKAFQKAADSQKVSQIVGDIADRNGYMDFSRIPAAWTKNVR
;
A
#
# COMPACT_ATOMS: atom_id res chain seq x y z
N PRO A 1 5.17 3.41 21.04
CA PRO A 1 4.85 2.18 20.26
C PRO A 1 6.07 1.74 19.45
N ASN A 2 6.15 0.50 18.98
CA ASN A 2 7.20 0.08 18.04
C ASN A 2 6.61 -0.27 16.67
N ILE A 3 7.48 -0.53 15.69
CA ILE A 3 7.06 -0.86 14.31
C ILE A 3 6.08 -2.04 14.26
N GLN A 4 6.27 -3.05 15.11
CA GLN A 4 5.40 -4.23 15.16
C GLN A 4 4.02 -3.89 15.72
N THR A 5 3.93 -2.99 16.70
CA THR A 5 2.64 -2.49 17.22
C THR A 5 1.84 -1.78 16.13
N TYR A 6 2.50 -0.95 15.33
CA TYR A 6 1.86 -0.28 14.21
C TYR A 6 1.42 -1.24 13.11
N HIS A 7 2.24 -2.24 12.79
CA HIS A 7 1.90 -3.29 11.83
C HIS A 7 0.70 -4.11 12.28
N ALA A 8 0.62 -4.46 13.57
CA ALA A 8 -0.53 -5.16 14.13
C ALA A 8 -1.82 -4.32 14.01
N ALA A 9 -1.74 -3.01 14.30
CA ALA A 9 -2.89 -2.12 14.17
C ALA A 9 -3.36 -1.96 12.71
N LEU A 10 -2.43 -1.89 11.75
CA LEU A 10 -2.76 -1.90 10.31
C LEU A 10 -3.40 -3.23 9.89
N ASP A 11 -2.92 -4.36 10.39
CA ASP A 11 -3.55 -5.66 10.11
C ASP A 11 -4.97 -5.75 10.65
N CYS A 12 -5.23 -5.18 11.84
CA CYS A 12 -6.59 -5.09 12.39
C CYS A 12 -7.50 -4.28 11.46
N CYS A 13 -7.03 -3.13 10.96
CA CYS A 13 -7.79 -2.31 10.02
C CYS A 13 -8.07 -3.08 8.72
N ALA A 14 -7.08 -3.78 8.17
CA ALA A 14 -7.23 -4.57 6.95
C ALA A 14 -8.15 -5.79 7.11
N LYS A 15 -8.45 -6.21 8.34
CA LYS A 15 -9.30 -7.37 8.64
C LYS A 15 -10.70 -6.97 9.13
N THR A 16 -11.08 -5.69 9.02
CA THR A 16 -12.45 -5.28 9.30
C THR A 16 -13.39 -6.02 8.34
N THR A 17 -14.24 -6.89 8.89
CA THR A 17 -15.22 -7.69 8.15
C THR A 17 -16.65 -7.15 8.28
N ASP A 18 -16.80 -5.96 8.88
CA ASP A 18 -18.11 -5.35 9.07
C ASP A 18 -18.78 -5.07 7.72
N THR A 19 -20.10 -5.28 7.66
CA THR A 19 -20.88 -4.95 6.46
C THR A 19 -21.13 -3.44 6.32
N ASP A 20 -20.81 -2.65 7.35
CA ASP A 20 -21.00 -1.20 7.37
C ASP A 20 -19.82 -0.45 6.72
N LEU A 21 -20.10 0.19 5.57
CA LEU A 21 -19.16 1.05 4.85
C LEU A 21 -18.61 2.21 5.70
N ARG A 22 -19.35 2.65 6.73
CA ARG A 22 -18.86 3.68 7.66
C ARG A 22 -17.69 3.14 8.49
N GLN A 23 -17.77 1.90 8.95
CA GLN A 23 -16.66 1.26 9.68
C GLN A 23 -15.44 1.09 8.77
N HIS A 24 -15.64 0.73 7.50
CA HIS A 24 -14.56 0.67 6.53
C HIS A 24 -13.89 2.04 6.33
N THR A 25 -14.68 3.10 6.22
CA THR A 25 -14.18 4.46 6.11
C THR A 25 -13.39 4.88 7.34
N VAL A 26 -13.86 4.54 8.54
CA VAL A 26 -13.17 4.81 9.80
C VAL A 26 -11.86 4.02 9.89
N ALA A 27 -11.89 2.72 9.61
CA ALA A 27 -10.70 1.87 9.59
C ALA A 27 -9.64 2.38 8.59
N LEU A 28 -10.07 2.84 7.41
CA LEU A 28 -9.18 3.44 6.43
C LEU A 28 -8.55 4.74 6.96
N LYS A 29 -9.35 5.64 7.54
CA LYS A 29 -8.83 6.86 8.19
C LYS A 29 -7.83 6.54 9.30
N ILE A 30 -8.10 5.53 10.12
CA ILE A 30 -7.20 5.05 11.18
C ILE A 30 -5.90 4.54 10.57
N SER A 31 -5.93 3.77 9.49
CA SER A 31 -4.73 3.27 8.82
C SER A 31 -3.80 4.39 8.33
N PHE A 32 -4.36 5.48 7.81
CA PHE A 32 -3.58 6.65 7.41
C PHE A 32 -3.10 7.48 8.60
N ALA A 33 -3.90 7.56 9.67
CA ALA A 33 -3.49 8.19 10.92
C ALA A 33 -2.31 7.45 11.56
N ILE A 34 -2.30 6.11 11.52
CA ILE A 34 -1.18 5.28 11.97
C ILE A 34 0.10 5.66 11.22
N LEU A 35 0.04 5.78 9.88
CA LEU A 35 1.21 6.19 9.10
C LEU A 35 1.74 7.56 9.53
N GLN A 36 0.85 8.52 9.82
CA GLN A 36 1.26 9.85 10.32
C GLN A 36 1.86 9.77 11.73
N SER A 37 1.30 8.94 12.61
CA SER A 37 1.81 8.74 13.97
C SER A 37 3.19 8.09 13.95
N MET A 38 3.47 7.15 13.05
CA MET A 38 4.80 6.58 12.87
C MET A 38 5.85 7.68 12.58
N THR A 39 5.54 8.60 11.66
CA THR A 39 6.42 9.73 11.36
C THR A 39 6.63 10.65 12.57
N LYS A 40 5.57 10.94 13.33
CA LYS A 40 5.66 11.76 14.55
C LYS A 40 6.51 11.10 15.64
N ASP A 41 6.46 9.78 15.75
CA ASP A 41 7.24 8.98 16.69
C ASP A 41 8.68 8.73 16.21
N GLY A 42 9.08 9.26 15.04
CA GLY A 42 10.41 9.04 14.46
C GLY A 42 10.65 7.62 13.97
N ILE A 43 9.58 6.87 13.66
CA ILE A 43 9.64 5.51 13.13
C ILE A 43 9.40 5.55 11.62
N ASP A 44 10.41 5.12 10.85
CA ASP A 44 10.31 5.07 9.40
C ASP A 44 9.34 3.97 8.93
N ALA A 45 8.46 4.33 7.98
CA ALA A 45 7.59 3.39 7.32
C ALA A 45 8.38 2.50 6.36
N THR A 46 8.32 1.19 6.57
CA THR A 46 8.98 0.17 5.74
C THR A 46 8.09 -0.35 4.61
N ASN A 47 8.65 -1.17 3.72
CA ASN A 47 7.92 -1.95 2.72
C ASN A 47 6.72 -2.72 3.32
N VAL A 48 6.90 -3.32 4.51
CA VAL A 48 5.82 -4.03 5.22
C VAL A 48 4.68 -3.09 5.61
N THR A 49 5.00 -1.86 6.01
CA THR A 49 4.02 -0.82 6.38
C THR A 49 3.13 -0.48 5.18
N TYR A 50 3.75 -0.19 4.03
CA TYR A 50 3.02 0.15 2.81
C TYR A 50 2.27 -1.04 2.21
N THR A 51 2.80 -2.27 2.34
CA THR A 51 2.11 -3.50 1.95
C THR A 51 0.80 -3.65 2.73
N LYS A 52 0.83 -3.43 4.05
CA LYS A 52 -0.37 -3.51 4.90
C LYS A 52 -1.35 -2.37 4.62
N LEU A 53 -0.84 -1.16 4.35
CA LEU A 53 -1.68 -0.02 3.99
C LEU A 53 -2.40 -0.26 2.65
N LEU A 54 -1.71 -0.78 1.63
CA LEU A 54 -2.32 -1.17 0.35
C LEU A 54 -3.36 -2.28 0.53
N LYS A 55 -3.13 -3.23 1.44
CA LYS A 55 -4.13 -4.23 1.81
C LYS A 55 -5.37 -3.61 2.48
N CYS A 56 -5.20 -2.57 3.31
CA CYS A 56 -6.34 -1.81 3.83
C CYS A 56 -7.14 -1.19 2.68
N VAL A 57 -6.47 -0.59 1.70
CA VAL A 57 -7.12 -0.03 0.51
C VAL A 57 -7.86 -1.11 -0.30
N GLU A 58 -7.23 -2.27 -0.51
CA GLU A 58 -7.82 -3.41 -1.20
C GLU A 58 -9.11 -3.90 -0.53
N THR A 59 -9.14 -3.93 0.80
CA THR A 59 -10.22 -4.56 1.57
C THR A 59 -11.35 -3.58 1.92
N LEU A 60 -10.99 -2.34 2.24
CA LEU A 60 -11.93 -1.36 2.80
C LEU A 60 -12.63 -0.52 1.73
N LEU A 61 -12.04 -0.39 0.54
CA LEU A 61 -12.65 0.35 -0.56
C LEU A 61 -13.20 -0.58 -1.64
N PRO A 62 -14.41 -0.32 -2.15
CA PRO A 62 -14.94 -1.03 -3.31
C PRO A 62 -14.06 -0.76 -4.53
N ALA A 63 -14.05 -1.71 -5.47
CA ALA A 63 -13.38 -1.51 -6.76
C ALA A 63 -13.94 -0.26 -7.46
N GLY A 64 -13.06 0.60 -7.97
CA GLY A 64 -13.46 1.83 -8.66
C GLY A 64 -12.43 2.95 -8.57
N GLY A 65 -12.83 4.12 -9.05
CA GLY A 65 -11.96 5.29 -9.17
C GLY A 65 -11.32 5.75 -7.86
N GLU A 66 -12.09 5.77 -6.77
CA GLU A 66 -11.59 6.18 -5.45
C GLU A 66 -10.49 5.24 -4.96
N ARG A 67 -10.75 3.93 -4.97
CA ARG A 67 -9.76 2.91 -4.60
C ARG A 67 -8.47 3.03 -5.40
N ASN A 68 -8.58 3.22 -6.71
CA ASN A 68 -7.40 3.44 -7.57
C ASN A 68 -6.61 4.68 -7.17
N GLN A 69 -7.28 5.81 -6.95
CA GLN A 69 -6.61 7.05 -6.55
C GLN A 69 -5.85 6.87 -5.23
N VAL A 70 -6.48 6.23 -4.25
CA VAL A 70 -5.88 5.99 -2.93
C VAL A 70 -4.73 4.98 -3.02
N ALA A 71 -4.90 3.88 -3.79
CA ALA A 71 -3.87 2.87 -3.99
C ALA A 71 -2.63 3.46 -4.68
N VAL A 72 -2.83 4.27 -5.73
CA VAL A 72 -1.74 4.98 -6.43
C VAL A 72 -1.02 5.93 -5.48
N ALA A 73 -1.76 6.74 -4.72
CA ALA A 73 -1.14 7.66 -3.76
C ALA A 73 -0.31 6.93 -2.69
N ALA A 74 -0.80 5.79 -2.18
CA ALA A 74 -0.07 4.98 -1.21
C ALA A 74 1.19 4.33 -1.82
N PHE A 75 1.09 3.81 -3.05
CA PHE A 75 2.22 3.24 -3.78
C PHE A 75 3.28 4.29 -4.11
N GLU A 76 2.87 5.45 -4.58
CA GLU A 76 3.76 6.57 -4.88
C GLU A 76 4.54 7.01 -3.65
N LYS A 77 3.89 7.06 -2.48
CA LYS A 77 4.59 7.31 -1.21
C LYS A 77 5.64 6.25 -0.89
N ALA A 78 5.32 4.97 -1.07
CA ALA A 78 6.29 3.88 -0.88
C ALA A 78 7.48 4.00 -1.85
N ARG A 79 7.20 4.35 -3.11
CA ARG A 79 8.18 4.58 -4.17
C ARG A 79 9.12 5.73 -3.83
N THR A 80 8.58 6.89 -3.44
CA THR A 80 9.38 8.05 -3.02
C THR A 80 10.19 7.76 -1.77
N ALA A 81 9.64 7.01 -0.82
CA ALA A 81 10.34 6.54 0.37
C ALA A 81 11.44 5.50 0.06
N GLY A 82 11.51 4.97 -1.16
CA GLY A 82 12.51 3.98 -1.55
C GLY A 82 12.27 2.60 -0.93
N VAL A 83 11.01 2.27 -0.62
CA VAL A 83 10.61 1.00 0.00
C VAL A 83 9.59 0.21 -0.84
N ALA A 84 9.46 0.52 -2.13
CA ALA A 84 8.57 -0.16 -3.07
C ALA A 84 9.23 -1.42 -3.66
N ASP A 85 9.27 -2.48 -2.84
CA ASP A 85 9.78 -3.79 -3.18
C ASP A 85 8.72 -4.69 -3.86
N PRO A 86 9.07 -5.94 -4.25
CA PRO A 86 8.09 -6.86 -4.85
C PRO A 86 6.83 -7.11 -4.00
N MET A 87 6.91 -7.02 -2.66
CA MET A 87 5.74 -7.17 -1.79
C MET A 87 4.78 -5.99 -1.93
N VAL A 88 5.32 -4.77 -1.94
CA VAL A 88 4.54 -3.54 -2.15
C VAL A 88 3.91 -3.54 -3.55
N LEU A 89 4.66 -3.93 -4.58
CA LEU A 89 4.15 -4.02 -5.96
C LEU A 89 2.99 -5.02 -6.07
N LYS A 90 3.13 -6.22 -5.49
CA LYS A 90 2.05 -7.22 -5.47
C LYS A 90 0.81 -6.71 -4.71
N ALA A 91 1.00 -6.01 -3.60
CA ALA A 91 -0.12 -5.41 -2.86
C ALA A 91 -0.79 -4.29 -3.68
N PHE A 92 -0.02 -3.48 -4.39
CA PHE A 92 -0.53 -2.45 -5.29
C PHE A 92 -1.34 -3.06 -6.44
N GLN A 93 -0.87 -4.17 -7.02
CA GLN A 93 -1.58 -4.91 -8.07
C GLN A 93 -2.98 -5.35 -7.64
N LYS A 94 -3.11 -5.76 -6.38
CA LYS A 94 -4.40 -6.15 -5.82
C LYS A 94 -5.25 -4.95 -5.48
N ALA A 95 -4.65 -3.86 -5.00
CA ALA A 95 -5.34 -2.68 -4.55
C ALA A 95 -5.84 -1.78 -5.71
N ALA A 96 -5.27 -1.87 -6.92
CA ALA A 96 -5.68 -1.06 -8.07
C ALA A 96 -6.07 -1.93 -9.28
N ASP A 97 -6.82 -1.37 -10.23
CA ASP A 97 -7.10 -2.06 -11.50
C ASP A 97 -5.85 -2.22 -12.37
N SER A 98 -5.88 -3.21 -13.27
CA SER A 98 -4.74 -3.56 -14.12
C SER A 98 -4.27 -2.41 -15.01
N GLN A 99 -5.19 -1.62 -15.55
CA GLN A 99 -4.86 -0.47 -16.40
C GLN A 99 -4.08 0.59 -15.60
N LYS A 100 -4.50 0.86 -14.37
CA LYS A 100 -3.84 1.82 -13.47
C LYS A 100 -2.49 1.29 -13.03
N VAL A 101 -2.39 -0.01 -12.72
CA VAL A 101 -1.12 -0.65 -12.39
C VAL A 101 -0.14 -0.49 -13.55
N SER A 102 -0.49 -0.92 -14.75
CA SER A 102 0.36 -0.79 -15.94
C SER A 102 0.76 0.66 -16.24
N GLN A 103 -0.15 1.62 -16.05
CA GLN A 103 0.15 3.05 -16.22
C GLN A 103 1.25 3.53 -15.26
N ILE A 104 1.25 3.06 -14.00
CA ILE A 104 2.14 3.54 -12.95
C ILE A 104 3.47 2.77 -12.93
N VAL A 105 3.44 1.45 -13.12
CA VAL A 105 4.65 0.60 -13.06
C VAL A 105 5.36 0.50 -14.41
N GLY A 106 4.70 0.91 -15.50
CA GLY A 106 5.27 0.91 -16.84
C GLY A 106 5.80 -0.46 -17.25
N ASP A 107 7.03 -0.49 -17.75
CA ASP A 107 7.69 -1.69 -18.31
C ASP A 107 8.00 -2.80 -17.29
N ILE A 108 7.68 -2.59 -16.01
CA ILE A 108 7.72 -3.63 -14.97
C ILE A 108 6.57 -4.62 -15.18
N ALA A 109 5.42 -4.18 -15.71
CA ALA A 109 4.31 -5.06 -16.03
C ALA A 109 4.26 -5.33 -17.53
N ASP A 110 4.13 -6.60 -17.92
CA ASP A 110 3.90 -6.97 -19.31
C ASP A 110 2.45 -6.69 -19.75
N ARG A 111 2.16 -6.96 -21.03
CA ARG A 111 0.81 -6.77 -21.61
C ARG A 111 -0.26 -7.68 -20.98
N ASN A 112 0.15 -8.74 -20.29
CA ASN A 112 -0.72 -9.69 -19.61
C ASN A 112 -0.88 -9.37 -18.11
N GLY A 113 -0.20 -8.32 -17.61
CA GLY A 113 -0.21 -7.93 -16.20
C GLY A 113 0.74 -8.73 -15.31
N TYR A 114 1.65 -9.53 -15.89
CA TYR A 114 2.71 -10.18 -15.12
C TYR A 114 3.82 -9.17 -14.82
N MET A 115 4.23 -9.10 -13.56
CA MET A 115 5.33 -8.22 -13.14
C MET A 115 6.67 -8.93 -13.23
N ASP A 116 7.61 -8.29 -13.92
CA ASP A 116 9.02 -8.65 -13.86
C ASP A 116 9.70 -7.86 -12.74
N PHE A 117 9.79 -8.49 -11.56
CA PHE A 117 10.39 -7.88 -10.39
C PHE A 117 11.91 -7.64 -10.53
N SER A 118 12.58 -8.24 -11.53
CA SER A 118 13.99 -7.94 -11.82
C SER A 118 14.20 -6.55 -12.40
N ARG A 119 13.13 -5.94 -12.93
CA ARG A 119 13.14 -4.60 -13.55
C ARG A 119 12.79 -3.47 -12.57
N ILE A 120 12.60 -3.78 -11.29
CA ILE A 120 12.33 -2.74 -10.28
C ILE A 120 13.56 -1.82 -10.19
N PRO A 121 13.41 -0.49 -10.39
CA PRO A 121 14.53 0.43 -10.26
C PRO A 121 15.13 0.40 -8.85
N ALA A 122 16.46 0.38 -8.75
CA ALA A 122 17.15 0.39 -7.44
C ALA A 122 16.74 1.59 -6.56
N ALA A 123 16.38 2.72 -7.16
CA ALA A 123 15.88 3.88 -6.44
C ALA A 123 14.58 3.62 -5.66
N TRP A 124 13.76 2.67 -6.11
CA TRP A 124 12.49 2.30 -5.48
C TRP A 124 12.68 1.40 -4.26
N THR A 125 13.82 0.72 -4.16
CA THR A 125 14.11 -0.27 -3.11
C THR A 125 15.31 0.10 -2.23
N LYS A 126 15.89 1.29 -2.43
CA LYS A 126 17.11 1.76 -1.72
C LYS A 126 17.03 1.73 -0.19
N ASN A 127 15.84 1.75 0.39
CA ASN A 127 15.58 1.79 1.83
C ASN A 127 14.85 0.53 2.34
N VAL A 128 14.74 -0.52 1.51
CA VAL A 128 14.20 -1.81 1.94
C VAL A 128 15.20 -2.43 2.92
N ARG A 129 14.72 -2.84 4.10
CA ARG A 129 15.51 -3.43 5.19
C ARG A 129 14.88 -4.73 5.65
#